data_AF-A0A427TC17-F1
#
_entry.id   AF-A0A427TC17-F1
#
_cell.length_a   1.000
_cell.length_b   1.000
_cell.length_c   1.000
_cell.angle_alpha   90.00
_cell.angle_beta   90.00
_cell.angle_gamma   90.00
#
_symmetry.space_group_name_H-M   'P 1'
#
loop_
_entity.id
_entity.type
_entity.pdbx_description
1 polymer ?
#
loop_
_entity_poly.entity_id
_entity_poly.type
_entity_poly.pdbx_seq_one_letter_code
_entity_poly.pdbx_strand_id
1 'polypeptide(L)'
;MPDRETSDRIAEAAEADPDAEVGWVPHREPSKGPSAVYSVRIPVDRIEELRGLAAERGVQPTALIRTWVLAQLDAARGADEKAQRWENDVRATIDHLKNLLDARTAS
;
A
#
# COMPACT_ATOMS: atom_id res chain seq x y z
N MET A 1 1.15 -6.83 28.70
CA MET A 1 1.88 -8.10 28.84
C MET A 1 0.85 -9.14 29.24
N PRO A 2 0.53 -10.15 28.42
CA PRO A 2 -0.35 -11.22 28.88
C PRO A 2 0.32 -11.92 30.07
N ASP A 3 -0.50 -12.23 31.07
CA ASP A 3 -0.05 -12.73 32.36
C ASP A 3 0.64 -14.10 32.20
N ARG A 4 1.76 -14.32 32.90
CA ARG A 4 2.63 -15.50 32.72
C ARG A 4 1.87 -16.80 32.96
N GLU A 5 0.92 -16.77 33.88
CA GLU A 5 0.01 -17.87 34.20
C GLU A 5 -0.89 -18.26 33.02
N THR A 6 -1.26 -17.29 32.18
CA THR A 6 -2.07 -17.54 30.98
C THR A 6 -1.25 -18.26 29.90
N SER A 7 0.04 -17.96 29.81
CA SER A 7 0.94 -18.60 28.84
C SER A 7 1.25 -20.04 29.24
N ASP A 8 1.48 -20.29 30.53
CA ASP A 8 1.74 -21.64 31.05
C ASP A 8 0.50 -22.53 30.91
N ARG A 9 -0.71 -21.99 31.13
CA ARG A 9 -1.97 -22.73 30.92
C ARG A 9 -2.21 -23.11 29.45
N ILE A 10 -1.82 -22.25 28.51
CA ILE A 10 -1.94 -22.53 27.06
C ILE A 10 -0.95 -23.62 26.64
N ALA A 11 0.27 -23.60 27.18
CA ALA A 11 1.27 -24.63 26.91
C ALA A 11 0.85 -26.00 27.46
N GLU A 12 0.32 -26.05 28.69
CA GLU A 12 -0.16 -27.28 29.32
C GLU A 12 -1.37 -27.89 28.57
N ALA A 13 -2.29 -27.05 28.09
CA ALA A 13 -3.44 -27.51 27.30
C ALA A 13 -3.03 -28.09 25.92
N ALA A 14 -1.93 -27.61 25.34
CA ALA A 14 -1.43 -28.09 24.05
C ALA A 14 -0.73 -29.46 24.13
N GLU A 15 -0.17 -29.83 25.29
CA GLU A 15 0.44 -31.14 25.49
C GLU A 15 -0.60 -32.24 25.84
N ALA A 16 -1.75 -31.86 26.40
CA ALA A 16 -2.77 -32.81 26.86
C ALA A 16 -3.57 -33.46 25.72
N ASP A 17 -3.81 -32.74 24.62
CA ASP A 17 -4.48 -33.28 23.43
C ASP A 17 -4.08 -32.48 22.18
N PRO A 18 -3.09 -32.95 21.39
CA PRO A 18 -2.64 -32.25 20.19
C PRO A 18 -3.67 -32.24 19.06
N ASP A 19 -4.73 -33.04 19.15
CA ASP A 19 -5.85 -33.11 18.20
C ASP A 19 -7.12 -32.44 18.74
N ALA A 20 -7.05 -31.74 19.88
CA ALA A 20 -8.15 -30.90 20.33
C ALA A 20 -8.44 -29.84 19.26
N GLU A 21 -9.60 -29.94 18.60
CA GLU A 21 -10.12 -28.91 17.70
C GLU A 21 -10.30 -27.60 18.48
N VAL A 22 -9.24 -26.80 18.55
CA VAL A 22 -9.32 -25.42 19.02
C VAL A 22 -10.21 -24.72 18.01
N GLY A 23 -11.45 -24.48 18.40
CA GLY A 23 -12.40 -23.67 17.64
C GLY A 23 -11.79 -22.31 17.37
N TRP A 24 -11.15 -22.17 16.22
CA TRP A 24 -10.60 -20.92 15.74
C TRP A 24 -11.77 -19.96 15.54
N VAL A 25 -11.98 -19.06 16.50
CA VAL A 25 -12.95 -17.98 16.38
C VAL A 25 -12.27 -16.88 15.55
N PRO A 26 -12.69 -16.63 14.29
CA PRO A 26 -12.13 -15.53 13.54
C PRO A 26 -12.55 -14.23 14.22
N HIS A 27 -11.60 -13.45 14.71
CA HIS A 27 -11.86 -12.08 15.15
C HIS A 27 -12.20 -11.24 13.91
N ARG A 28 -13.46 -11.27 13.49
CA ARG A 28 -13.96 -10.48 12.36
C ARG A 28 -14.57 -9.20 12.90
N GLU A 29 -13.72 -8.21 13.19
CA GLU A 29 -14.18 -6.85 12.94
C GLU A 29 -14.29 -6.70 11.41
N PRO A 30 -15.46 -6.34 10.85
CA PRO A 30 -15.58 -6.15 9.42
C PRO A 30 -14.67 -5.01 9.00
N SER A 31 -13.64 -5.32 8.21
CA SER A 31 -12.78 -4.33 7.57
C SER A 31 -13.65 -3.35 6.79
N LYS A 32 -13.35 -2.05 6.90
CA LYS A 32 -14.11 -0.90 6.33
C LYS A 32 -14.22 -0.87 4.79
N GLY A 33 -14.00 -1.98 4.10
CA GLY A 33 -14.07 -2.17 2.65
C GLY A 33 -13.57 -3.56 2.25
N PRO A 34 -13.84 -4.02 1.01
CA PRO A 34 -13.30 -5.27 0.51
C PRO A 34 -11.77 -5.19 0.46
N SER A 35 -11.08 -6.18 1.04
CA SER A 35 -9.63 -6.32 0.96
C SER A 35 -9.28 -7.70 0.40
N ALA A 36 -8.22 -7.76 -0.40
CA ALA A 36 -7.72 -8.98 -1.01
C ALA A 36 -6.27 -9.24 -0.56
N VAL A 37 -5.93 -10.50 -0.34
CA VAL A 37 -4.57 -10.93 -0.01
C VAL A 37 -3.91 -11.46 -1.27
N TYR A 38 -2.70 -10.99 -1.56
CA TYR A 38 -1.90 -11.42 -2.70
C TYR A 38 -0.50 -11.81 -2.23
N SER A 39 0.04 -12.89 -2.80
CA SER A 39 1.41 -13.36 -2.51
C SER A 39 2.39 -12.86 -3.58
N VAL A 40 3.44 -12.18 -3.16
CA VAL A 40 4.54 -11.73 -4.02
C VAL A 40 5.85 -12.42 -3.63
N ARG A 41 6.70 -12.71 -4.62
CA ARG A 41 8.07 -13.18 -4.36
C ARG A 41 8.98 -11.96 -4.24
N ILE A 42 9.63 -11.82 -3.10
CA ILE A 42 10.63 -10.78 -2.82
C ILE A 42 11.94 -11.51 -2.48
N PRO A 43 13.10 -11.08 -3.03
CA PRO A 43 14.39 -11.64 -2.67
C PRO A 43 14.62 -11.58 -1.14
N VAL A 44 15.23 -12.64 -0.59
CA VAL A 44 15.40 -12.79 0.87
C VAL A 44 16.23 -11.66 1.46
N ASP A 45 17.29 -11.24 0.78
CA ASP A 45 18.11 -10.08 1.14
C ASP A 45 17.28 -8.80 1.30
N ARG A 46 16.33 -8.57 0.38
CA ARG A 46 15.45 -7.39 0.42
C ARG A 46 14.39 -7.47 1.52
N ILE A 47 13.96 -8.68 1.89
CA ILE A 47 13.08 -8.87 3.05
C ILE A 47 13.81 -8.53 4.35
N GLU A 48 15.07 -8.91 4.51
CA GLU A 48 15.84 -8.56 5.71
C GLU A 48 16.10 -7.05 5.78
N GLU A 49 16.47 -6.41 4.66
CA GLU A 49 16.61 -4.95 4.60
C GLU A 49 15.30 -4.24 5.00
N LEU A 50 14.16 -4.70 4.48
CA LEU A 50 12.85 -4.16 4.83
C LEU A 50 12.55 -4.30 6.32
N ARG A 51 12.89 -5.46 6.93
CA ARG A 51 12.70 -5.67 8.37
C ARG A 51 13.53 -4.70 9.19
N GLY A 52 14.80 -4.46 8.81
CA GLY A 52 15.64 -3.44 9.44
C GLY A 52 15.01 -2.05 9.35
N LEU A 53 14.62 -1.65 8.13
CA LEU A 53 13.96 -0.36 7.87
C LEU A 53 12.63 -0.17 8.60
N ALA A 54 11.89 -1.24 8.83
CA ALA A 54 10.64 -1.22 9.58
C ALA A 54 10.91 -1.12 11.09
N ALA A 55 11.91 -1.84 11.60
CA ALA A 55 12.34 -1.78 12.99
C ALA A 55 12.86 -0.39 13.37
N GLU A 56 13.70 0.23 12.54
CA GLU A 56 14.17 1.61 12.72
C GLU A 56 13.02 2.62 12.82
N ARG A 57 11.93 2.37 12.09
CA ARG A 57 10.74 3.23 12.06
C ARG A 57 9.68 2.82 13.09
N GLY A 58 9.89 1.76 13.86
CA GLY A 58 8.93 1.23 14.83
C GLY A 58 7.61 0.75 14.21
N VAL A 59 7.62 0.31 12.95
CA VAL A 59 6.43 -0.15 12.22
C VAL A 59 6.58 -1.61 11.79
N GLN A 60 5.47 -2.28 11.49
CA GLN A 60 5.52 -3.63 10.92
C GLN A 60 6.01 -3.58 9.45
N PRO A 61 6.85 -4.54 9.01
CA PRO A 61 7.30 -4.62 7.61
C PRO A 61 6.16 -4.67 6.60
N THR A 62 5.06 -5.36 6.93
CA THR A 62 3.85 -5.46 6.08
C THR A 62 3.13 -4.12 5.96
N ALA A 63 3.05 -3.34 7.04
CA ALA A 63 2.49 -1.99 7.02
C ALA A 63 3.35 -1.05 6.15
N LEU A 64 4.68 -1.19 6.25
CA LEU A 64 5.62 -0.41 5.45
C LEU A 64 5.48 -0.72 3.95
N ILE A 65 5.44 -2.01 3.57
CA ILE A 65 5.18 -2.44 2.18
C ILE A 65 3.86 -1.85 1.70
N ARG A 66 2.77 -2.01 2.47
CA ARG A 66 1.45 -1.51 2.08
C ARG A 66 1.48 -0.01 1.79
N THR A 67 2.08 0.78 2.70
CA THR A 67 2.18 2.23 2.53
C THR A 67 2.97 2.60 1.27
N TRP A 68 4.09 1.94 1.00
CA TRP A 68 4.89 2.21 -0.19
C TRP A 68 4.18 1.83 -1.49
N VAL A 69 3.50 0.68 -1.52
CA VAL A 69 2.72 0.26 -2.70
C VAL A 69 1.60 1.26 -2.99
N LEU A 70 0.86 1.69 -1.97
CA LEU A 70 -0.19 2.69 -2.15
C LEU A 70 0.38 4.03 -2.63
N ALA A 71 1.45 4.51 -1.99
CA ALA A 71 2.11 5.76 -2.38
C ALA A 71 2.61 5.71 -3.84
N GLN A 72 3.12 4.57 -4.30
CA GLN A 72 3.53 4.42 -5.69
C GLN A 72 2.36 4.34 -6.67
N LEU A 73 1.26 3.70 -6.31
CA LEU A 73 0.05 3.71 -7.13
C LEU A 73 -0.53 5.12 -7.26
N ASP A 74 -0.53 5.89 -6.18
CA ASP A 74 -0.97 7.29 -6.18
C ASP A 74 -0.03 8.17 -7.02
N ALA A 75 1.28 7.98 -6.89
CA ALA A 75 2.27 8.70 -7.69
C ALA A 75 2.16 8.39 -9.19
N ALA A 76 1.94 7.11 -9.54
CA ALA A 76 1.74 6.70 -10.93
C ALA A 76 0.51 7.40 -11.55
N ARG A 77 -0.61 7.45 -10.83
CA ARG A 77 -1.82 8.16 -11.28
C ARG A 77 -1.61 9.66 -11.39
N GLY A 78 -0.98 10.27 -10.38
CA GLY A 78 -0.74 11.72 -10.36
C GLY A 78 0.24 12.20 -11.42
N ALA A 79 1.22 11.38 -11.80
CA ALA A 79 2.16 11.67 -12.88
C ALA A 79 1.44 11.75 -14.23
N ASP A 80 0.54 10.79 -14.51
CA ASP A 80 -0.25 10.76 -15.74
C ASP A 80 -1.19 11.96 -15.83
N GLU A 81 -1.88 12.30 -14.73
CA GLU A 81 -2.78 13.47 -14.69
C GLU A 81 -2.04 14.80 -14.89
N LYS A 82 -0.84 14.94 -14.31
CA LYS A 82 -0.02 16.14 -14.45
C LYS A 82 0.55 16.27 -15.86
N ALA A 83 1.01 15.17 -16.46
CA ALA A 83 1.49 15.14 -17.83
C ALA A 83 0.36 15.50 -18.81
N GLN A 84 -0.83 14.93 -18.61
CA GLN A 84 -2.01 15.23 -19.43
C GLN A 84 -2.44 16.69 -19.30
N ARG A 85 -2.41 17.25 -18.09
CA ARG A 85 -2.74 18.66 -17.86
C ARG A 85 -1.77 19.60 -18.57
N TRP A 86 -0.46 19.32 -18.47
CA TRP A 86 0.56 20.10 -19.17
C TRP A 86 0.39 20.02 -20.70
N GLU A 87 0.11 18.83 -21.24
CA GLU A 87 -0.16 18.67 -22.67
C GLU A 87 -1.37 19.50 -23.12
N ASN A 88 -2.46 19.49 -22.34
CA ASN A 88 -3.65 20.28 -22.61
C ASN A 88 -3.37 21.78 -22.58
N ASP A 89 -2.61 22.26 -21.60
CA ASP A 89 -2.23 23.68 -21.46
C ASP A 89 -1.34 24.15 -22.63
N VAL A 90 -0.39 23.30 -23.06
CA VAL A 90 0.45 23.56 -24.23
C VAL A 90 -0.40 23.65 -25.49
N ARG A 91 -1.35 22.72 -25.68
CA ARG A 91 -2.25 22.75 -26.85
C ARG A 91 -3.12 24.00 -26.86
N ALA A 92 -3.71 24.37 -25.71
CA ALA A 92 -4.50 25.59 -25.58
C ALA A 92 -3.68 26.85 -25.90
N THR A 93 -2.41 26.88 -25.48
CA THR A 93 -1.50 27.99 -25.79
C THR A 93 -1.21 28.07 -27.29
N ILE A 94 -0.94 26.94 -27.95
CA ILE A 94 -0.71 26.88 -29.40
C ILE A 94 -1.94 27.37 -30.17
N ASP A 95 -3.13 26.92 -29.80
CA ASP A 95 -4.37 27.34 -30.46
C ASP A 95 -4.64 28.84 -30.27
N HIS A 96 -4.36 29.37 -29.08
CA HIS A 96 -4.45 30.81 -28.83
C HIS A 96 -3.47 31.62 -29.71
N LEU A 97 -2.22 31.16 -29.84
CA LEU A 97 -1.21 31.81 -30.68
C LEU A 97 -1.60 31.79 -32.17
N LYS A 98 -2.17 30.69 -32.66
CA LYS A 98 -2.68 30.59 -34.03
C LYS A 98 -3.79 31.62 -34.28
N ASN A 99 -4.76 31.73 -33.37
CA ASN A 99 -5.83 32.71 -33.49
C ASN A 99 -5.31 34.16 -33.55
N LEU A 100 -4.27 34.48 -32.76
CA LEU A 100 -3.64 35.81 -32.80
C LEU A 100 -2.91 36.07 -34.12
N LEU A 101 -2.25 35.05 -34.67
CA LEU A 101 -1.59 35.12 -35.97
C LEU A 101 -2.61 35.34 -37.10
N ASP A 102 -3.70 34.56 -37.10
CA ASP A 102 -4.75 34.65 -38.10
C ASP A 102 -5.44 36.03 -38.07
N ALA A 103 -5.72 36.55 -36.88
CA ALA A 103 -6.29 37.89 -36.69
C ALA A 103 -5.35 39.01 -37.18
N ARG A 104 -4.04 38.85 -37.05
CA ARG A 104 -3.05 39.81 -37.55
C ARG A 104 -2.95 39.78 -39.08
N THR A 105 -3.08 38.62 -39.71
CA THR A 105 -2.97 38.47 -41.17
C THR A 105 -4.24 38.83 -41.92
N ALA A 106 -5.38 38.92 -41.23
CA ALA A 106 -6.66 39.33 -41.80
C ALA A 106 -6.87 40.85 -41.87
N SER A 107 -5.91 41.66 -41.38
CA SER A 107 -5.90 43.13 -41.43
C SER A 107 -4.86 43.66 -42.41
#